data_AF-A0A2G2V822-F1
#
_entry.id   AF-A0A2G2V822-F1
#
_cell.length_a   1.000
_cell.length_b   1.000
_cell.length_c   1.000
_cell.angle_alpha   90.00
_cell.angle_beta   90.00
_cell.angle_gamma   90.00
#
_symmetry.space_group_name_H-M   'P 1'
#
loop_
_entity.id
_entity.type
_entity.pdbx_description
1 polymer ?
#
loop_
_entity_poly.entity_id
_entity_poly.type
_entity_poly.pdbx_seq_one_letter_code
_entity_poly.pdbx_strand_id
1 'polypeptide(L)'
;MGAKNHGVVIPDANIHFTINVLVAVDFGTAGQRCMVLSTVVLVRNSKPWEEKLLERAKVPKVSAGTEPDADLGPVISKQVHGSTFHKQATQ
;
A
#
# COMPACT_ATOMS: atom_id res chain seq x y z
N MET A 1 10.61 -6.60 16.56
CA MET A 1 10.54 -7.56 15.43
C MET A 1 9.42 -7.11 14.51
N GLY A 2 9.67 -7.04 13.20
CA GLY A 2 8.65 -6.80 12.18
C GLY A 2 8.58 -8.00 11.24
N ALA A 3 7.40 -8.25 10.66
CA ALA A 3 7.21 -9.27 9.63
C ALA A 3 7.45 -8.66 8.23
N LYS A 4 7.91 -9.50 7.29
CA LYS A 4 7.89 -9.19 5.86
C LYS A 4 6.76 -10.00 5.23
N ASN A 5 5.58 -9.41 5.14
CA ASN A 5 4.43 -10.11 4.58
C ASN A 5 4.46 -10.02 3.06
N HIS A 6 4.22 -11.15 2.39
CA HIS A 6 4.20 -11.25 0.94
C HIS A 6 2.80 -11.63 0.47
N GLY A 7 2.31 -10.97 -0.58
CA GLY A 7 1.11 -11.37 -1.30
C GLY A 7 1.49 -11.98 -2.64
N VAL A 8 0.79 -13.03 -3.08
CA VAL A 8 0.96 -13.61 -4.42
C VAL A 8 -0.37 -13.46 -5.16
N VAL A 9 -0.34 -12.81 -6.31
CA VAL A 9 -1.51 -12.64 -7.18
C VAL A 9 -1.38 -13.57 -8.37
N ILE A 10 -2.34 -14.49 -8.49
CA ILE A 10 -2.42 -15.46 -9.56
C ILE A 10 -3.22 -14.91 -10.76
N PRO A 11 -3.00 -15.42 -11.99
CA PRO A 11 -3.53 -14.81 -13.21
C PRO A 11 -5.07 -14.82 -13.34
N ASP A 12 -5.74 -15.70 -12.61
CA ASP A 12 -7.20 -15.86 -12.54
C ASP A 12 -7.85 -15.04 -11.41
N ALA A 13 -7.06 -14.33 -10.61
CA ALA A 13 -7.58 -13.46 -9.56
C ALA A 13 -8.43 -12.33 -10.16
N ASN A 14 -9.54 -11.99 -9.48
CA ASN A 14 -10.35 -10.85 -9.90
C ASN A 14 -9.57 -9.55 -9.72
N ILE A 15 -9.35 -8.83 -10.82
CA ILE A 15 -8.47 -7.67 -10.83
C ILE A 15 -8.99 -6.51 -9.96
N HIS A 16 -10.29 -6.21 -10.03
CA HIS A 16 -10.88 -5.09 -9.30
C HIS A 16 -10.88 -5.35 -7.79
N PHE A 17 -11.27 -6.56 -7.40
CA PHE A 17 -11.25 -6.96 -5.99
C PHE A 17 -9.83 -6.95 -5.42
N THR A 18 -8.88 -7.56 -6.14
CA THR A 18 -7.49 -7.64 -5.70
C THR A 18 -6.87 -6.26 -5.52
N ILE A 19 -7.04 -5.35 -6.49
CA ILE A 19 -6.51 -3.98 -6.40
C ILE A 19 -7.12 -3.22 -5.21
N ASN A 20 -8.42 -3.36 -4.96
CA ASN A 20 -9.06 -2.75 -3.81
C ASN A 20 -8.50 -3.29 -2.48
N VAL A 21 -8.27 -4.61 -2.39
CA VAL A 21 -7.67 -5.23 -1.21
C VAL A 21 -6.24 -4.74 -1.00
N LEU A 22 -5.40 -4.73 -2.05
CA LEU A 22 -4.01 -4.26 -1.97
C LEU A 22 -3.93 -2.82 -1.45
N VAL A 23 -4.73 -1.92 -2.01
CA VAL A 23 -4.76 -0.52 -1.56
C VAL A 23 -5.26 -0.41 -0.11
N ALA A 24 -6.26 -1.20 0.29
CA ALA A 24 -6.76 -1.17 1.66
C ALA A 24 -5.73 -1.68 2.69
N VAL A 25 -5.02 -2.77 2.39
CA VAL A 25 -4.02 -3.34 3.32
C VAL A 25 -2.78 -2.46 3.43
N ASP A 26 -2.38 -1.78 2.35
CA ASP A 26 -1.17 -0.97 2.34
C ASP A 26 -1.42 0.44 2.90
N PHE A 27 -2.50 1.10 2.50
CA PHE A 27 -2.75 2.50 2.87
C PHE A 27 -3.67 2.67 4.09
N GLY A 28 -4.52 1.70 4.44
CA GLY A 28 -5.55 1.86 5.47
C GLY A 28 -5.04 2.20 6.88
N THR A 29 -3.74 2.05 7.16
CA THR A 29 -3.09 2.54 8.39
C THR A 29 -1.73 3.19 8.15
N ALA A 30 -1.59 3.85 6.99
CA ALA A 30 -0.32 4.40 6.53
C ALA A 30 0.83 3.38 6.51
N GLY A 31 0.53 2.11 6.20
CA GLY A 31 1.51 1.04 6.12
C GLY A 31 2.15 0.64 7.46
N GLN A 32 1.58 1.04 8.60
CA GLN A 32 2.21 0.84 9.92
C GLN A 32 1.67 -0.38 10.70
N ARG A 33 0.74 -1.15 10.12
CA ARG A 33 0.31 -2.44 10.72
C ARG A 33 1.30 -3.55 10.37
N CYS A 34 1.57 -4.43 11.33
CA CYS A 34 2.45 -5.59 11.13
C CYS A 34 1.93 -6.61 10.10
N MET A 35 0.68 -6.48 9.64
CA MET A 35 0.03 -7.33 8.64
C MET A 35 0.01 -6.70 7.23
N VAL A 36 0.55 -5.48 7.05
CA VAL A 36 0.67 -4.82 5.74
C VAL A 36 1.54 -5.66 4.82
N LEU A 37 1.20 -5.73 3.53
CA LEU A 37 2.02 -6.43 2.54
C LEU A 37 3.26 -5.58 2.21
N SER A 38 4.43 -6.09 2.55
CA SER A 38 5.69 -5.41 2.19
C SER A 38 6.11 -5.69 0.74
N THR A 39 5.55 -6.73 0.12
CA THR A 39 5.90 -7.15 -1.23
C THR A 39 4.72 -7.90 -1.85
N VAL A 40 4.43 -7.63 -3.13
CA VAL A 40 3.43 -8.35 -3.91
C VAL A 40 4.11 -8.98 -5.12
N VAL A 41 3.90 -10.28 -5.32
CA VAL A 41 4.38 -11.03 -6.48
C VAL A 41 3.21 -11.21 -7.45
N LEU A 42 3.32 -10.55 -8.61
CA LEU A 42 2.36 -10.69 -9.70
C LEU A 42 2.82 -11.80 -10.65
N VAL A 43 2.03 -12.87 -10.75
CA VAL A 43 2.41 -14.03 -11.56
C VAL A 43 2.06 -13.78 -13.03
N ARG A 44 3.01 -14.03 -13.94
CA ARG A 44 2.94 -13.77 -15.39
C ARG A 44 2.99 -12.28 -15.76
N ASN A 45 1.92 -11.74 -16.37
CA ASN A 45 1.90 -10.40 -16.94
C ASN A 45 1.47 -9.39 -15.87
N SER A 46 2.38 -8.50 -15.48
CA SER A 46 2.15 -7.51 -14.42
C SER A 46 1.48 -6.22 -14.92
N LYS A 47 1.63 -5.85 -16.20
CA LYS A 47 1.20 -4.55 -16.73
C LYS A 47 -0.24 -4.14 -16.37
N PRO A 48 -1.27 -5.00 -16.55
CA PRO A 48 -2.65 -4.61 -16.25
C PRO A 48 -2.88 -4.34 -14.75
N TRP A 49 -2.10 -5.00 -13.89
CA TRP A 49 -2.16 -4.82 -12.44
C TRP A 49 -1.49 -3.52 -12.02
N GLU A 50 -0.30 -3.23 -12.57
CA GLU A 50 0.45 -2.00 -12.28
C GLU A 50 -0.36 -0.75 -12.62
N GLU A 51 -0.97 -0.71 -13.81
CA GLU A 51 -1.78 0.43 -14.27
C GLU A 51 -2.97 0.68 -13.33
N LYS A 52 -3.75 -0.37 -13.04
CA LYS A 52 -4.92 -0.25 -12.13
C LYS A 52 -4.50 0.03 -10.69
N LEU A 53 -3.38 -0.51 -10.23
CA LEU A 53 -2.85 -0.24 -8.90
C LEU A 53 -2.45 1.23 -8.78
N LEU A 54 -1.75 1.76 -9.79
CA LEU A 54 -1.35 3.16 -9.86
C LEU A 54 -2.57 4.10 -9.87
N GLU A 55 -3.60 3.77 -10.67
CA GLU A 55 -4.86 4.51 -10.69
C GLU A 55 -5.52 4.52 -9.31
N ARG A 56 -5.65 3.35 -8.68
CA ARG A 56 -6.36 3.22 -7.40
C ARG A 56 -5.57 3.81 -6.23
N ALA A 57 -4.25 3.75 -6.25
CA ALA A 57 -3.37 4.29 -5.21
C ALA A 57 -3.34 5.82 -5.17
N LYS A 58 -3.76 6.51 -6.24
CA LYS A 58 -3.89 7.97 -6.29
C LYS A 58 -5.18 8.50 -5.66
N VAL A 59 -6.15 7.62 -5.40
CA VAL A 59 -7.48 8.00 -4.89
C VAL A 59 -7.50 8.37 -3.40
N PRO A 60 -6.81 7.66 -2.48
CA PRO A 60 -6.90 7.94 -1.05
C PRO A 60 -6.60 9.39 -0.70
N LYS A 61 -7.53 10.04 0.03
CA LYS A 61 -7.35 11.40 0.55
C LYS A 61 -6.38 11.39 1.73
N VAL A 62 -5.21 11.99 1.53
CA VAL A 62 -4.19 12.17 2.55
C VAL A 62 -4.53 13.40 3.39
N SER A 63 -4.57 13.26 4.72
CA SER A 63 -4.84 14.37 5.64
C SER A 63 -4.21 14.16 7.02
N ALA A 64 -4.50 15.06 7.97
CA ALA A 64 -4.11 14.91 9.36
C ALA A 64 -4.81 13.72 10.08
N GLY A 65 -5.81 13.08 9.45
CA GLY A 65 -6.57 11.97 10.03
C GLY A 65 -7.71 12.40 10.97
N THR A 66 -7.96 13.71 11.09
CA THR A 66 -9.06 14.28 11.89
C THR A 66 -10.35 14.46 11.10
N GLU A 67 -10.23 14.55 9.76
CA GLU A 67 -11.38 14.76 8.88
C GLU A 67 -12.17 13.45 8.68
N PRO A 68 -13.51 13.49 8.66
CA PRO A 68 -14.34 12.29 8.47
C PRO A 68 -14.11 11.55 7.14
N ASP A 69 -13.57 12.24 6.13
CA ASP A 69 -13.29 11.70 4.80
C ASP A 69 -11.80 11.41 4.58
N ALA A 70 -11.01 11.32 5.65
CA ALA A 70 -9.60 10.97 5.58
C ALA A 70 -9.40 9.47 5.32
N ASP A 71 -8.72 9.12 4.22
CA ASP A 71 -8.35 7.73 3.92
C ASP A 71 -6.96 7.37 4.47
N LEU A 72 -6.03 8.34 4.47
CA LEU A 72 -4.63 8.14 4.85
C LEU A 72 -4.16 9.22 5.82
N GLY A 73 -3.91 8.83 7.07
CA GLY A 73 -3.38 9.70 8.12
C GLY A 73 -1.85 9.75 8.19
N PRO A 74 -1.28 10.56 9.09
CA PRO A 74 0.16 10.68 9.25
C PRO A 74 0.78 9.41 9.86
N VAL A 75 2.08 9.23 9.61
CA VAL A 75 2.89 8.28 10.38
C VAL A 75 3.08 8.76 11.83
N ILE A 76 3.38 7.83 12.73
CA ILE A 76 3.37 8.09 14.18
C ILE A 76 4.36 9.19 14.62
N SER A 77 5.48 9.35 13.92
CA SER A 77 6.52 10.32 14.31
C SER A 77 7.34 10.85 13.13
N LYS A 78 7.97 12.01 13.33
CA LYS A 78 8.90 12.62 12.34
C LYS A 78 10.08 11.70 12.00
N GLN A 79 10.54 10.90 12.96
CA GLN A 79 11.62 9.93 12.73
C GLN A 79 11.20 8.85 11.73
N VAL A 80 9.98 8.32 11.86
CA VAL A 80 9.44 7.34 10.90
C VAL A 80 9.24 7.98 9.54
N HIS A 81 8.76 9.23 9.48
CA HIS A 81 8.62 9.98 8.24
C HIS A 81 9.97 10.07 7.49
N GLY A 82 11.01 10.61 8.12
CA GLY A 82 12.33 10.77 7.48
C GLY A 82 12.98 9.45 7.06
N SER A 83 12.85 8.39 7.87
CA SER A 83 13.41 7.07 7.54
C SER A 83 12.65 6.34 6.43
N THR A 84 11.34 6.60 6.26
CA THR A 84 10.54 6.03 5.17
C THR A 84 10.98 6.59 3.82
N PHE A 85 11.16 7.91 3.72
CA PHE A 85 11.67 8.55 2.50
C PHE A 85 13.09 8.08 2.13
N HIS A 86 13.97 7.92 3.11
CA HIS A 86 15.34 7.46 2.84
C HIS A 86 15.38 6.01 2.31
N LYS A 87 14.50 5.13 2.82
CA LYS A 87 14.41 3.73 2.36
C LYS A 87 13.76 3.60 0.98
N GLN A 88 12.80 4.47 0.63
CA GLN A 88 12.17 4.48 -0.69
C GLN A 88 13.07 5.07 -1.78
N ALA A 89 14.00 5.96 -1.43
CA ALA A 89 14.95 6.53 -2.38
C ALA A 89 16.15 5.61 -2.71
N THR A 90 16.29 4.50 -1.98
CA THR A 90 17.44 3.57 -2.09
C THR A 90 17.05 2.15 -2.51
N GLN A 91 15.77 1.92 -2.82
CA GLN A 91 15.23 0.72 -3.47
C GLN A 91 14.67 1.09 -4.84
#